data_AF-A0A9X0ZXX2-F1
#
_entry.id   AF-A0A9X0ZXX2-F1
#
_cell.length_a   1.000
_cell.length_b   1.000
_cell.length_c   1.000
_cell.angle_alpha   90.00
_cell.angle_beta   90.00
_cell.angle_gamma   90.00
#
_symmetry.space_group_name_H-M   'P 1'
#
loop_
_entity.id
_entity.type
_entity.pdbx_description
1 polymer ?
#
loop_
_entity_poly.entity_id
_entity_poly.type
_entity_poly.pdbx_seq_one_letter_code
_entity_poly.pdbx_strand_id
1 'polypeptide(L)' 'MKHLALLFSTADLAACSADKAGQESPAVSMANPASEFCAQKGGKLEMKKDKDGGEYALCHLPDGSAVEEWEYFRSHNGQ' A
#
# COMPACT_ATOMS: atom_id res chain seq x y z
N MET A 1 12.54 46.42 47.52
CA MET A 1 13.14 46.52 46.17
C MET A 1 13.59 45.15 45.73
N LYS A 2 13.20 44.81 44.50
CA LYS A 2 13.59 43.68 43.64
C LYS A 2 13.43 42.26 44.19
N HIS A 3 12.56 41.54 43.52
CA HIS A 3 12.12 40.18 43.72
C HIS A 3 13.25 39.15 43.56
N LEU A 4 13.20 38.14 44.44
CA LEU A 4 13.20 36.70 44.13
C LEU A 4 14.01 36.26 42.88
N ALA A 5 15.11 35.54 43.12
CA ALA A 5 15.68 34.58 42.15
C ALA A 5 16.08 33.33 42.95
N LEU A 6 15.10 32.52 43.35
CA LEU A 6 14.72 31.25 42.71
C LEU A 6 15.83 30.20 42.77
N LEU A 7 15.61 29.30 43.73
CA LEU A 7 16.36 28.08 44.02
C LEU A 7 16.37 27.12 42.82
N PHE A 8 17.47 26.38 42.74
CA PHE A 8 17.68 25.11 42.04
C PHE A 8 16.40 24.34 41.67
N SER A 9 16.29 23.95 40.40
CA SER A 9 15.73 22.65 40.01
C SER A 9 16.16 22.34 38.57
N THR A 10 17.21 21.53 38.46
CA THR A 10 17.49 20.73 37.27
C THR A 10 16.39 19.70 37.11
N ALA A 11 15.63 19.79 36.03
CA ALA A 11 14.78 18.70 35.56
C ALA A 11 14.98 18.60 34.05
N ASP A 12 16.11 18.01 33.64
CA ASP A 12 16.28 17.51 32.29
C ASP A 12 15.28 16.34 32.13
N LEU A 13 14.10 16.65 31.60
CA LEU A 13 13.24 15.62 31.02
C LEU A 13 13.94 15.14 29.75
N ALA A 14 14.81 14.14 29.90
CA ALA A 14 15.10 13.21 28.82
C ALA A 14 13.78 12.53 28.45
N ALA A 15 13.08 13.11 27.48
CA ALA A 15 11.94 12.46 26.85
C ALA A 15 12.49 11.20 26.17
N CYS A 16 12.26 10.04 26.79
CA CYS A 16 12.25 8.78 26.10
C CYS A 16 11.17 8.87 25.02
N SER A 17 11.56 9.30 23.83
CA SER A 17 10.83 8.93 22.62
C SER A 17 10.96 7.42 22.53
N ALA A 18 10.06 6.72 23.20
CA ALA A 18 9.81 5.32 22.96
C ALA A 18 9.64 5.18 21.46
N ASP A 19 10.56 4.43 20.87
CA ASP A 19 10.53 3.97 19.51
C ASP A 19 9.09 3.60 19.14
N LYS A 20 8.42 4.47 18.39
CA LYS A 20 7.40 3.99 17.47
C LYS A 20 8.16 3.30 16.35
N ALA A 21 8.65 2.10 16.67
CA ALA A 21 8.62 1.00 15.73
C ALA A 21 7.16 0.91 15.29
N GLY A 22 6.85 1.65 14.23
CA GLY A 22 5.58 1.56 13.55
C GLY A 22 5.43 0.10 13.20
N GLN A 23 4.55 -0.57 13.93
CA GLN A 23 4.02 -1.87 13.56
C GLN A 23 3.60 -1.75 12.11
N GLU A 24 4.42 -2.28 11.19
CA GLU A 24 3.90 -2.92 10.00
C GLU A 24 3.07 -4.09 10.51
N SER A 25 1.83 -3.77 10.89
CA SER A 25 0.77 -4.77 10.91
C SER A 25 0.86 -5.40 9.52
N PRO A 26 1.03 -6.73 9.38
CA PRO A 26 0.90 -7.34 8.08
C PRO A 26 -0.51 -7.00 7.65
N ALA A 27 -0.63 -5.99 6.79
CA ALA A 27 -1.87 -5.70 6.13
C ALA A 27 -2.15 -6.99 5.38
N VAL A 28 -3.15 -7.73 5.84
CA VAL A 28 -3.69 -8.85 5.09
C VAL A 28 -4.31 -8.21 3.85
N SER A 29 -3.46 -7.92 2.88
CA SER A 29 -3.81 -7.51 1.54
C SER A 29 -4.50 -8.73 0.96
N MET A 30 -5.83 -8.76 1.05
CA MET A 30 -6.62 -9.74 0.31
C MET A 30 -6.16 -9.66 -1.14
N ALA A 31 -5.64 -10.77 -1.66
CA ALA A 31 -5.14 -10.81 -3.01
C ALA A 31 -6.28 -10.45 -3.97
N ASN A 32 -5.98 -9.63 -4.98
CA ASN A 32 -6.94 -9.29 -5.99
C ASN A 32 -7.18 -10.53 -6.88
N PRO A 33 -8.42 -11.07 -6.95
CA PRO A 33 -8.69 -12.30 -7.68
C PRO A 33 -8.45 -12.16 -9.19
N ALA A 34 -8.63 -10.97 -9.76
CA ALA A 34 -8.31 -10.72 -11.16
C ALA A 34 -6.80 -10.74 -11.40
N SER A 35 -6.03 -10.15 -10.48
CA SER A 35 -4.57 -10.18 -10.49
C SER A 35 -4.02 -11.61 -10.36
N GLU A 36 -4.55 -12.39 -9.43
CA GLU A 36 -4.19 -13.81 -9.27
C GLU A 36 -4.54 -14.61 -10.51
N PHE A 37 -5.73 -14.39 -11.09
CA PHE A 37 -6.16 -15.07 -12.29
C PHE A 37 -5.22 -14.77 -13.47
N CYS A 38 -4.81 -13.51 -13.65
CA CYS A 38 -3.80 -13.14 -14.64
C CYS A 38 -2.51 -13.98 -14.46
N ALA A 39 -1.98 -14.03 -13.23
CA ALA A 39 -0.78 -14.81 -12.93
C ALA A 39 -0.98 -16.32 -13.16
N GLN A 40 -2.14 -16.87 -12.81
CA GLN A 40 -2.50 -18.28 -13.05
C GLN A 40 -2.56 -18.63 -14.54
N LYS A 41 -2.88 -17.67 -15.40
CA LYS A 41 -2.85 -17.82 -16.87
C LYS A 41 -1.46 -17.59 -17.47
N GLY A 42 -0.44 -17.42 -16.63
CA GLY A 42 0.93 -17.13 -17.05
C GLY A 42 1.13 -15.69 -17.51
N GLY A 43 0.16 -14.82 -17.25
CA GLY A 43 0.23 -13.41 -17.59
C GLY A 43 1.04 -12.59 -16.58
N LYS A 44 1.36 -11.36 -16.97
CA LYS A 44 2.06 -10.38 -16.13
C LYS A 44 1.21 -9.12 -16.00
N LEU A 45 1.09 -8.62 -14.77
CA LEU A 45 0.35 -7.39 -14.51
C LEU A 45 1.20 -6.16 -14.81
N GLU A 46 0.57 -5.17 -15.42
CA GLU A 46 1.10 -3.83 -15.58
C GLU A 46 0.11 -2.81 -15.01
N MET A 47 0.51 -2.13 -13.94
CA MET A 47 -0.28 -1.04 -13.37
C MET A 47 -0.26 0.17 -14.30
N LYS A 48 -1.45 0.71 -14.57
CA LYS A 48 -1.68 1.90 -15.37
C LYS A 48 -2.52 2.90 -14.59
N LYS A 49 -2.44 4.16 -15.02
CA LYS A 49 -3.31 5.24 -14.55
C LYS A 49 -4.13 5.76 -15.72
N ASP A 50 -5.41 6.00 -15.49
CA ASP A 50 -6.25 6.72 -16.45
C ASP A 50 -5.99 8.23 -16.36
N LYS A 51 -6.70 9.00 -17.21
CA LYS A 51 -6.58 10.47 -17.26
C LYS A 51 -7.03 11.18 -15.98
N ASP A 52 -7.83 10.52 -15.15
CA ASP A 52 -8.38 11.04 -13.90
C ASP A 52 -7.55 10.58 -12.68
N GLY A 53 -6.50 9.78 -12.91
CA GLY A 53 -5.61 9.25 -11.88
C GLY A 53 -6.07 7.92 -11.27
N GLY A 54 -7.14 7.32 -11.78
CA GLY A 54 -7.61 6.00 -11.39
C GLY A 54 -6.61 4.92 -11.81
N GLU A 55 -6.31 3.99 -10.90
CA GLU A 55 -5.41 2.86 -11.18
C GLU A 55 -6.19 1.66 -11.71
N TYR A 56 -5.65 1.03 -12.75
CA TYR A 56 -6.13 -0.24 -13.30
C TYR A 56 -4.93 -1.09 -13.71
N ALA A 57 -5.10 -2.39 -13.89
CA ALA A 57 -4.02 -3.27 -14.34
C ALA A 57 -4.35 -3.91 -15.68
N LEU A 58 -3.36 -3.95 -16.57
CA LEU A 58 -3.38 -4.78 -17.76
C LEU A 58 -2.72 -6.12 -17.47
N CYS A 59 -3.36 -7.21 -17.89
CA CYS A 59 -2.78 -8.54 -17.93
C CYS A 59 -2.15 -8.79 -19.30
N HIS A 60 -0.83 -8.85 -19.35
CA HIS A 60 -0.05 -9.24 -20.55
C HIS A 60 0.06 -10.75 -20.62
N LEU A 61 -0.59 -11.37 -21.61
CA LEU A 61 -0.67 -12.81 -21.77
C LEU A 61 0.53 -13.38 -22.56
N PRO A 62 0.84 -14.70 -22.43
CA PRO A 62 1.96 -15.32 -23.14
C PRO A 62 1.87 -15.29 -24.67
N ASP A 63 0.67 -15.11 -25.23
CA ASP A 63 0.44 -14.96 -26.67
C ASP A 63 0.75 -13.54 -27.19
N GLY A 64 1.17 -12.63 -26.29
CA GLY A 64 1.49 -11.24 -26.59
C GLY A 64 0.30 -10.29 -26.55
N SER A 65 -0.92 -10.78 -26.27
CA SER A 65 -2.08 -9.92 -26.07
C SER A 65 -2.07 -9.26 -24.69
N ALA A 66 -2.79 -8.15 -24.56
CA ALA A 66 -3.02 -7.48 -23.29
C ALA A 66 -4.50 -7.15 -23.13
N VAL A 67 -5.04 -7.40 -21.95
CA VAL A 67 -6.45 -7.20 -21.60
C VAL A 67 -6.54 -6.68 -20.16
N GLU A 68 -7.51 -5.83 -19.85
CA GLU A 68 -7.71 -5.35 -18.48
C GLU A 68 -8.02 -6.53 -17.53
N GLU A 69 -7.41 -6.55 -16.34
CA GLU A 69 -7.44 -7.74 -15.49
C GLU A 69 -8.86 -8.19 -15.08
N TRP A 70 -9.76 -7.24 -14.80
CA TRP A 70 -11.12 -7.56 -14.39
C TRP A 70 -12.01 -7.95 -15.56
N GLU A 71 -11.81 -7.36 -16.73
CA GLU A 71 -12.41 -7.82 -17.98
C GLU A 71 -12.01 -9.25 -18.31
N TYR A 72 -10.72 -9.57 -18.18
CA TYR A 72 -10.21 -10.91 -18.39
C TYR A 72 -10.79 -11.89 -17.38
N PHE A 73 -10.80 -11.53 -16.10
CA PHE A 73 -11.39 -12.34 -15.04
C PHE A 73 -12.89 -12.60 -15.29
N ARG A 74 -13.70 -11.57 -15.54
CA ARG A 74 -15.15 -11.72 -15.76
C ARG A 74 -15.49 -12.51 -17.02
N SER A 75 -14.73 -12.35 -18.11
CA SER A 75 -14.97 -13.11 -19.35
C SER A 75 -14.74 -14.62 -19.20
N HIS A 76 -13.96 -15.05 -18.20
CA HIS A 76 -13.63 -16.46 -17.95
C HIS A 76 -14.36 -17.04 -16.73
N ASN A 77 -14.93 -16.20 -15.87
CA ASN A 77 -15.61 -16.59 -14.65
C ASN A 77 -17.09 -16.15 -14.62
N GLY A 78 -17.61 -15.63 -15.75
CA GLY A 78 -18.96 -15.09 -15.87
C GLY A 78 -20.05 -16.12 -15.60
N GLN A 79 -20.56 -16.07 -14.36
CA GLN A 79 -21.98 -16.23 -14.03
C GLN A 79 -22.52 -14.87 -13.62
#